data_AF-A0A5C5SZY4-F1
#
_entry.id   AF-A0A5C5SZY4-F1
#
_cell.length_a   1.000
_cell.length_b   1.000
_cell.length_c   1.000
_cell.angle_alpha   90.00
_cell.angle_beta   90.00
_cell.angle_gamma   90.00
#
_symmetry.space_group_name_H-M   'P 1'
#
loop_
_entity.id
_entity.type
_entity.pdbx_description
1 polymer ?
#
loop_
_entity_poly.entity_id
_entity_poly.type
_entity_poly.pdbx_seq_one_letter_code
_entity_poly.pdbx_strand_id
1 'polypeptide(L)' 'MRKIQGLSNLVDYLESVDYPLAAEQITDLMSKRKIPHRKAYQDIVIFNLDHIDWWIAEQRKR' A
#
# COMPACT_ATOMS: atom_id res chain seq x y z
N MET A 1 10.14 -5.18 10.41
CA MET A 1 10.12 -4.45 9.12
C MET A 1 9.79 -5.41 7.98
N ARG A 2 8.51 -5.77 7.86
CA ARG A 2 8.04 -6.60 6.74
C ARG A 2 7.88 -5.71 5.51
N LYS A 3 8.38 -6.15 4.36
CA LYS A 3 8.31 -5.38 3.11
C LYS A 3 7.81 -6.27 1.99
N ILE A 4 7.02 -5.66 1.11
CA ILE A 4 6.58 -6.27 -0.13
C ILE A 4 6.93 -5.33 -1.29
N GLN A 5 7.11 -5.91 -2.47
CA GLN A 5 7.50 -5.19 -3.67
C GLN A 5 6.38 -5.30 -4.71
N GLY A 6 6.05 -4.19 -5.36
CA GLY A 6 5.10 -4.17 -6.45
C GLY A 6 3.65 -4.10 -6.01
N LEU A 7 2.81 -3.64 -6.93
CA LEU A 7 1.41 -3.33 -6.69
C LEU A 7 0.58 -4.58 -6.41
N SER A 8 0.79 -5.67 -7.16
CA SER A 8 0.05 -6.93 -7.00
C SER A 8 0.18 -7.48 -5.59
N ASN A 9 1.41 -7.53 -5.05
CA ASN A 9 1.62 -8.00 -3.68
C ASN A 9 0.92 -7.11 -2.64
N LEU A 10 0.74 -5.81 -2.93
CA LEU A 10 0.00 -4.93 -2.02
C LEU A 10 -1.51 -5.18 -2.11
N VAL A 11 -2.05 -5.45 -3.30
CA VAL A 11 -3.45 -5.83 -3.48
C VAL A 11 -3.75 -7.10 -2.65
N ASP A 12 -2.94 -8.14 -2.83
CA ASP A 12 -3.11 -9.42 -2.11
C ASP A 12 -3.00 -9.21 -0.59
N TYR A 13 -2.05 -8.39 -0.15
CA TYR A 13 -1.89 -8.06 1.27
C TYR A 13 -3.13 -7.36 1.83
N LEU A 14 -3.62 -6.33 1.14
CA LEU A 14 -4.77 -5.54 1.56
C LEU A 14 -6.04 -6.39 1.63
N GLU A 15 -6.24 -7.32 0.70
CA GLU A 15 -7.31 -8.32 0.77
C GLU A 15 -7.16 -9.22 2.00
N SER A 16 -5.95 -9.72 2.29
CA SER A 16 -5.69 -10.61 3.43
C SER A 16 -5.94 -9.99 4.81
N VAL A 17 -5.94 -8.66 4.92
CA VAL A 17 -6.18 -7.90 6.16
C VAL A 17 -7.55 -7.23 6.23
N ASP A 18 -8.49 -7.65 5.37
CA ASP A 18 -9.85 -7.12 5.29
C ASP A 18 -9.89 -5.61 5.02
N TYR A 19 -9.06 -5.17 4.07
CA TYR A 19 -9.04 -3.81 3.54
C TYR A 19 -8.86 -3.82 2.01
N PRO A 20 -9.72 -4.52 1.24
CA PRO A 20 -9.52 -4.70 -0.19
C PRO A 20 -9.57 -3.36 -0.94
N LEU A 21 -8.59 -3.14 -1.82
CA LEU A 21 -8.54 -2.01 -2.75
C LEU A 21 -8.13 -2.50 -4.14
N ALA A 22 -8.78 -1.95 -5.17
CA ALA A 22 -8.40 -2.20 -6.55
C ALA A 22 -7.04 -1.56 -6.89
N ALA A 23 -6.32 -2.16 -7.84
CA ALA A 23 -5.00 -1.70 -8.27
C ALA A 23 -5.02 -0.22 -8.74
N GLU A 24 -6.09 0.20 -9.42
CA GLU A 24 -6.31 1.58 -9.87
C GLU A 24 -6.48 2.55 -8.70
N GLN A 25 -7.19 2.14 -7.65
CA GLN A 25 -7.38 2.95 -6.43
C GLN A 25 -6.05 3.14 -5.70
N ILE A 26 -5.27 2.06 -5.55
CA ILE A 26 -3.94 2.14 -4.93
C ILE A 26 -3.02 3.04 -5.77
N THR A 27 -3.07 2.93 -7.10
CA THR A 27 -2.29 3.79 -8.01
C THR A 27 -2.67 5.26 -7.86
N ASP A 28 -3.96 5.57 -7.75
CA ASP A 28 -4.45 6.93 -7.47
C ASP A 28 -4.00 7.44 -6.09
N LEU A 29 -4.06 6.59 -5.06
CA LEU A 29 -3.55 6.93 -3.72
C LEU A 29 -2.04 7.20 -3.73
N MET A 30 -1.28 6.43 -4.51
CA MET A 30 0.15 6.64 -4.67
C MET A 30 0.45 7.96 -5.40
N SER A 31 -0.26 8.26 -6.48
CA SER A 31 -0.08 9.51 -7.23
C SER A 31 -0.37 10.74 -6.36
N LYS A 32 -1.39 10.64 -5.49
CA LYS A 32 -1.77 11.65 -4.50
C LYS A 32 -0.92 11.63 -3.22
N ARG A 33 0.06 10.73 -3.12
CA ARG A 33 0.90 10.51 -1.91
C ARG A 33 0.08 10.26 -0.63
N LYS A 34 -1.08 9.62 -0.77
CA LYS A 34 -2.01 9.32 0.33
C LYS A 34 -1.77 7.96 0.97
N ILE A 35 -1.08 7.04 0.30
CA ILE A 35 -0.69 5.73 0.84
C ILE A 35 0.83 5.66 1.02
N PRO A 36 1.35 5.09 2.12
CA PRO A 36 2.79 4.95 2.33
C PRO A 36 3.44 4.06 1.27
N HIS A 37 4.40 4.61 0.53
CA HIS A 37 5.15 3.87 -0.48
C HIS A 37 6.53 4.49 -0.66
N ARG A 38 7.48 3.70 -1.16
CA ARG A 38 8.82 4.17 -1.55
C ARG A 38 9.13 3.71 -2.96
N LYS A 39 9.46 4.66 -3.84
CA LYS A 39 10.10 4.33 -5.12
C LYS A 39 11.57 3.98 -4.87
N ALA A 40 11.99 2.81 -5.34
CA ALA A 40 13.36 2.34 -5.22
C ALA A 40 14.16 2.69 -6.48
N TYR A 41 14.19 1.78 -7.46
CA TYR A 41 14.88 1.96 -8.75
C TYR A 41 13.90 1.73 -9.89
N GLN A 42 13.94 2.57 -10.92
CA GLN A 42 12.99 2.55 -12.05
C GLN A 42 11.54 2.49 -11.54
N ASP A 43 10.79 1.46 -11.95
CA ASP A 43 9.37 1.26 -11.62
C ASP A 43 9.17 0.36 -10.39
N ILE A 44 10.24 0.07 -9.64
CA ILE A 44 10.15 -0.73 -8.42
C ILE A 44 9.58 0.12 -7.29
N VAL A 45 8.43 -0.30 -6.78
CA VAL A 45 7.77 0.28 -5.61
C VAL A 45 7.84 -0.69 -4.45
N ILE A 46 8.25 -0.20 -3.29
CA ILE A 46 8.35 -0.96 -2.05
C ILE A 46 7.34 -0.41 -1.05
N PHE A 47 6.61 -1.32 -0.41
CA PHE A 47 5.69 -1.01 0.69
C PHE A 47 6.24 -1.62 1.99
N ASN A 48 6.36 -0.79 3.02
CA ASN A 48 6.63 -1.27 4.38
C ASN A 48 5.30 -1.61 5.04
N LEU A 49 5.05 -2.88 5.32
CA LEU A 49 3.77 -3.32 5.86
C LEU A 49 3.47 -2.71 7.22
N ASP A 50 4.50 -2.43 8.04
CA ASP A 50 4.29 -1.79 9.34
C ASP A 50 3.72 -0.35 9.17
N HIS A 51 4.06 0.33 8.07
CA HIS A 51 3.47 1.64 7.74
C HIS A 51 2.10 1.51 7.07
N ILE A 52 1.90 0.45 6.28
CA ILE A 52 0.58 0.16 5.66
C ILE A 52 -0.44 -0.16 6.76
N ASP A 53 -0.09 -0.99 7.73
CA ASP A 53 -0.97 -1.35 8.85
C ASP A 53 -1.38 -0.12 9.65
N TRP A 54 -0.42 0.75 9.96
CA TRP A 54 -0.71 2.05 10.60
C TRP A 54 -1.64 2.90 9.73
N TRP A 55 -1.37 3.00 8.43
CA TRP A 55 -2.20 3.78 7.51
C TRP A 55 -3.63 3.26 7.40
N ILE A 56 -3.83 1.94 7.36
CA ILE A 56 -5.15 1.29 7.39
C ILE A 56 -5.87 1.66 8.68
N ALA A 57 -5.19 1.56 9.82
CA ALA A 57 -5.76 1.93 11.12
C ALA A 57 -6.20 3.40 11.15
N GLU A 58 -5.44 4.31 10.53
CA GLU A 58 -5.84 5.72 10.38
C GLU A 58 -7.02 5.91 9.41
N GLN A 59 -7.11 5.13 8.33
CA GLN A 59 -8.25 5.23 7.42
C GLN A 59 -9.55 4.74 8.08
N ARG A 60 -9.48 3.71 8.92
CA ARG A 60 -10.66 3.17 9.64
C ARG A 60 -11.21 4.11 10.73
N LYS A 61 -10.43 5.12 11.15
CA LYS A 61 -10.87 6.12 12.13
C LYS A 61 -11.65 7.29 11.50
N ARG A 62 -11.61 7.41 10.18
CA ARG A 62 -12.31 8.45 9.42
C ARG A 62 -13.68 7.97 9.00
#